data_AF-A0A401Y7W6-F1
#
_entry.id   AF-A0A401Y7W6-F1
#
_cell.length_a   1.000
_cell.length_b   1.000
_cell.length_c   1.000
_cell.angle_alpha   90.00
_cell.angle_beta   90.00
_cell.angle_gamma   90.00
#
_symmetry.space_group_name_H-M   'P 1'
#
loop_
_entity.id
_entity.type
_entity.pdbx_description
1 polymer ?
#
loop_
_entity_poly.entity_id
_entity_poly.type
_entity_poly.pdbx_seq_one_letter_code
_entity_poly.pdbx_strand_id
1 'polypeptide(L)'
;MSSLLRALSRALSLTLVVTMFAMGVGAAASAAPRARTHHDPNVRPATRGIAPDAEATSVIQGVVYGERGHALDNVQVEAFSSEDPGAEPVASDLTYEVGDVSSHGAYTLHVPAGTFLVRFSSLDDADRPLQTVFYGGGAGDTVTVADGDTVTLDDVTMYAEAGIPVTGLVTGPDGAALPGASVSLIRSYSGGYGSWIDSATTDEAGHYAFANVVRGHNYTVQVNASYDADGDWTGLPLTFLGDAPTLSAATTFPIAHTDEALTVPTVHVVTGVPIDVTVVGPHGESPYGAAVSLYFVNGPGDLEYVNSAYTSDGGHLVVNALPGYDYTVSATPYADWNGDYDALFLGDTLDPDAARTFHVDSTGVEPLTIRAGADDSPRLRVHVVDAAGVPVTNDTGVQVMRRHEDGSVTYVRSLASLDSGVWSGRVASGDYLVGAYDWSTGVLT
;
A
#
# COMPACT_ATOMS: atom_id res chain seq x y z
N MET A 1 -19.44 11.49 50.95
CA MET A 1 -18.89 10.13 50.72
C MET A 1 -19.47 9.43 49.47
N SER A 2 -20.14 10.13 48.55
CA SER A 2 -20.73 9.52 47.33
C SER A 2 -20.28 10.16 46.01
N SER A 3 -19.35 11.12 46.01
CA SER A 3 -18.80 11.74 44.79
C SER A 3 -17.36 11.33 44.45
N LEU A 4 -16.58 10.85 45.43
CA LEU A 4 -15.20 10.36 45.18
C LEU A 4 -15.13 8.93 44.60
N LEU A 5 -16.21 8.15 44.69
CA LEU A 5 -16.28 6.79 44.14
C LEU A 5 -16.70 6.73 42.66
N ARG A 6 -17.24 7.82 42.09
CA ARG A 6 -17.54 7.91 40.64
C ARG A 6 -16.34 8.38 39.81
N ALA A 7 -15.33 8.98 40.43
CA ALA A 7 -14.07 9.35 39.77
C ALA A 7 -13.09 8.17 39.66
N LEU A 8 -13.18 7.18 40.55
CA LEU A 8 -12.30 6.01 40.54
C LEU A 8 -12.76 4.87 39.60
N SER A 9 -14.02 4.85 39.15
CA SER A 9 -14.49 3.81 38.19
C SER A 9 -14.28 4.19 36.72
N ARG A 10 -13.86 5.43 36.42
CA ARG A 10 -13.50 5.87 35.06
C ARG A 10 -11.98 5.83 34.81
N ALA A 11 -11.17 5.64 35.85
CA ALA A 11 -9.71 5.57 35.75
C ALA A 11 -9.15 4.14 35.59
N LEU A 12 -10.00 3.11 35.52
CA LEU A 12 -9.58 1.70 35.46
C LEU A 12 -9.97 0.97 34.16
N SER A 13 -10.48 1.68 33.15
CA SER A 13 -10.82 1.10 31.83
C SER A 13 -9.99 1.70 30.68
N LEU A 14 -8.96 2.48 30.99
CA LEU A 14 -8.13 3.16 30.01
C LEU A 14 -6.67 2.73 30.16
N THR A 15 -6.42 1.43 29.99
CA THR A 15 -5.07 0.89 29.76
C THR A 15 -5.19 -0.41 28.96
N LEU A 16 -5.56 -0.29 27.68
CA LEU A 16 -5.09 -1.22 26.65
C LEU A 16 -4.84 -0.38 25.38
N VAL A 17 -3.58 0.03 25.28
CA VAL A 17 -2.99 0.79 24.19
C VAL A 17 -2.59 -0.18 23.09
N VAL A 18 -3.06 0.09 21.87
CA VAL A 18 -2.37 -0.05 20.57
C VAL A 18 -1.65 -1.38 20.28
N THR A 19 -2.33 -2.23 19.51
CA THR A 19 -1.78 -3.21 18.53
C THR A 19 -2.99 -3.64 17.66
N MET A 20 -3.05 -3.54 16.34
CA MET A 20 -2.07 -3.68 15.26
C MET A 20 -2.48 -2.83 14.04
N PHE A 21 -1.61 -1.92 13.61
CA PHE A 21 -1.11 -1.85 12.24
C PHE A 21 0.27 -1.18 12.31
N ALA A 22 1.21 -1.92 12.91
CA ALA A 22 2.62 -1.72 12.67
C ALA A 22 3.06 -2.99 11.94
N MET A 23 3.34 -2.88 10.64
CA MET A 23 4.30 -3.80 10.04
C MET A 23 5.61 -3.56 10.79
N GLY A 24 6.06 -4.59 11.52
CA GLY A 24 7.15 -4.46 12.46
C GLY A 24 8.49 -4.15 11.79
N VAL A 25 9.07 -3.01 12.14
CA VAL A 25 10.53 -2.85 12.23
C VAL A 25 10.91 -3.21 13.67
N GLY A 26 11.24 -4.49 13.90
CA GLY A 26 11.82 -4.94 15.16
C GLY A 26 13.34 -4.76 15.13
N ALA A 27 13.86 -3.84 15.94
CA ALA A 27 15.29 -3.76 16.25
C ALA A 27 15.70 -4.96 17.14
N ALA A 28 15.99 -6.10 16.51
CA ALA A 28 16.83 -7.13 17.10
C ALA A 28 18.29 -6.71 16.90
N ALA A 29 19.14 -6.90 17.93
CA ALA A 29 20.58 -6.90 17.75
C ALA A 29 20.96 -8.10 16.86
N SER A 30 20.88 -7.91 15.54
CA SER A 30 21.11 -8.96 14.55
C SER A 30 22.61 -9.03 14.24
N ALA A 31 23.20 -10.21 14.41
CA ALA A 31 24.20 -10.63 13.44
C ALA A 31 23.51 -10.54 12.07
N ALA A 32 24.00 -9.65 11.20
CA ALA A 32 23.35 -9.31 9.94
C ALA A 32 22.97 -10.60 9.16
N PRO A 33 21.67 -10.86 8.92
CA PRO A 33 21.27 -11.85 7.95
C PRO A 33 21.73 -11.31 6.60
N ARG A 34 22.55 -12.08 5.88
CA ARG A 34 22.85 -11.80 4.48
C ARG A 34 21.52 -11.86 3.73
N ALA A 35 20.97 -10.70 3.38
CA ALA A 35 19.90 -10.61 2.40
C ALA A 35 20.44 -11.21 1.09
N ARG A 36 20.05 -12.46 0.81
CA ARG A 36 20.07 -12.96 -0.57
C ARG A 36 18.82 -12.41 -1.20
N THR A 37 18.96 -11.34 -1.96
CA THR A 37 17.98 -10.99 -2.99
C THR A 37 17.82 -12.22 -3.87
N HIS A 38 16.65 -12.85 -3.82
CA HIS A 38 16.30 -13.90 -4.76
C HIS A 38 16.00 -13.20 -6.08
N HIS A 39 17.06 -12.92 -6.83
CA HIS A 39 17.00 -12.48 -8.21
C HIS A 39 16.27 -13.60 -8.97
N ASP A 40 15.07 -13.35 -9.49
CA ASP A 40 14.53 -14.18 -10.55
C ASP A 40 15.38 -13.90 -11.81
N PRO A 41 16.23 -14.84 -12.26
CA PRO A 41 17.09 -14.61 -13.42
C PRO A 41 16.30 -14.54 -14.73
N ASN A 42 14.98 -14.83 -14.72
CA ASN A 42 14.16 -14.94 -15.92
C ASN A 42 13.19 -13.78 -16.13
N VAL A 43 13.03 -12.86 -15.18
CA VAL A 43 12.29 -11.59 -15.39
C VAL A 43 13.30 -10.47 -15.57
N ARG A 44 13.88 -10.39 -16.78
CA ARG A 44 14.55 -9.18 -17.23
C ARG A 44 13.49 -8.27 -17.87
N PRO A 45 13.16 -7.09 -17.34
CA PRO A 45 12.74 -6.01 -18.22
C PRO A 45 13.99 -5.52 -18.95
N ALA A 46 14.49 -6.33 -19.88
CA ALA A 46 15.44 -5.86 -20.86
C ALA A 46 14.63 -5.05 -21.88
N THR A 47 14.31 -3.81 -21.55
CA THR A 47 14.20 -2.79 -22.60
C THR A 47 15.62 -2.53 -23.10
N ARG A 48 16.16 -3.50 -23.87
CA ARG A 48 17.15 -3.19 -24.91
C ARG A 48 16.42 -2.29 -25.91
N GLY A 49 16.34 -1.00 -25.60
CA GLY A 49 16.13 0.06 -26.58
C GLY A 49 17.37 0.11 -27.44
N ILE A 50 17.50 -0.84 -28.37
CA ILE A 50 18.57 -0.91 -29.34
C ILE A 50 17.90 -1.36 -30.63
N ALA A 51 18.11 -0.63 -31.72
CA ALA A 51 17.87 -1.16 -33.05
C ALA A 51 18.75 -2.42 -33.20
N PRO A 52 18.18 -3.64 -33.17
CA PRO A 52 18.95 -4.88 -33.00
C PRO A 52 19.93 -5.17 -34.15
N ASP A 53 19.87 -4.37 -35.21
CA ASP A 53 20.58 -4.55 -36.46
C ASP A 53 21.79 -3.59 -36.63
N ALA A 54 21.97 -2.60 -35.75
CA ALA A 54 23.17 -1.76 -35.77
C ALA A 54 24.30 -2.49 -35.02
N GLU A 55 25.42 -2.77 -35.69
CA GLU A 55 26.59 -3.34 -35.02
C GLU A 55 27.12 -2.33 -33.99
N ALA A 56 26.77 -2.54 -32.73
CA ALA A 56 27.26 -1.77 -31.59
C ALA A 56 28.68 -2.25 -31.24
N THR A 57 29.65 -1.83 -32.05
CA THR A 57 31.07 -2.22 -31.94
C THR A 57 31.84 -1.38 -30.92
N SER A 58 31.29 -0.27 -30.46
CA SER A 58 31.96 0.68 -29.57
C SER A 58 31.27 0.76 -28.21
N VAL A 59 31.98 1.32 -27.22
CA VAL A 59 31.54 1.37 -25.82
C VAL A 59 31.70 2.77 -25.24
N ILE A 60 30.66 3.26 -24.55
CA ILE A 60 30.73 4.39 -23.62
C ILE A 60 30.53 3.83 -22.21
N GLN A 61 31.39 4.18 -21.27
CA GLN A 61 31.30 3.71 -19.89
C GLN A 61 31.65 4.80 -18.88
N GLY A 62 31.24 4.62 -17.63
CA GLY A 62 31.56 5.54 -16.54
C GLY A 62 30.96 5.08 -15.22
N VAL A 63 31.03 5.95 -14.22
CA VAL A 63 30.45 5.72 -12.90
C VAL A 63 29.57 6.92 -12.52
N VAL A 64 28.41 6.63 -11.95
CA VAL A 64 27.47 7.62 -11.43
C VAL A 64 27.53 7.63 -9.90
N TYR A 65 27.65 8.82 -9.34
CA TYR A 65 27.66 9.07 -7.90
C TYR A 65 26.47 9.91 -7.49
N GLY A 66 26.04 9.77 -6.25
CA GLY A 66 25.07 10.64 -5.62
C GLY A 66 25.75 11.83 -4.95
N GLU A 67 24.95 12.79 -4.49
CA GLU A 67 25.41 14.01 -3.81
C GLU A 67 26.42 13.77 -2.66
N ARG A 68 26.35 12.60 -2.00
CA ARG A 68 27.27 12.22 -0.91
C ARG A 68 28.52 11.45 -1.36
N GLY A 69 28.77 11.38 -2.67
CA GLY A 69 29.93 10.70 -3.27
C GLY A 69 29.89 9.17 -3.18
N HIS A 70 28.73 8.57 -2.92
CA HIS A 70 28.53 7.12 -3.03
C HIS A 70 28.06 6.79 -4.45
N ALA A 71 28.48 5.66 -4.99
CA ALA A 71 27.99 5.18 -6.27
C ALA A 71 26.47 4.94 -6.23
N LEU A 72 25.75 5.32 -7.28
CA LEU A 72 24.29 5.19 -7.37
C LEU A 72 23.87 4.05 -8.28
N ASP A 73 23.19 3.07 -7.72
CA ASP A 73 22.53 2.03 -8.49
C ASP A 73 21.17 2.52 -9.02
N ASN A 74 20.63 1.79 -10.02
CA ASN A 74 19.31 2.07 -10.63
C ASN A 74 19.19 3.46 -11.26
N VAL A 75 20.30 4.00 -11.76
CA VAL A 75 20.30 5.17 -12.64
C VAL A 75 20.13 4.66 -14.07
N GLN A 76 19.10 5.18 -14.75
CA GLN A 76 18.90 4.99 -16.17
C GLN A 76 19.91 5.85 -16.93
N VAL A 77 20.73 5.22 -17.75
CA VAL A 77 21.73 5.89 -18.59
C VAL A 77 21.42 5.62 -20.05
N GLU A 78 21.33 6.65 -20.86
CA GLU A 78 20.91 6.55 -22.27
C GLU A 78 21.81 7.39 -23.18
N ALA A 79 22.13 6.86 -24.35
CA ALA A 79 22.84 7.58 -25.41
C ALA A 79 21.86 7.95 -26.53
N PHE A 80 21.77 9.24 -26.83
CA PHE A 80 20.99 9.80 -27.93
C PHE A 80 21.92 10.25 -29.06
N SER A 81 21.49 10.13 -30.31
CA SER A 81 22.22 10.74 -31.43
C SER A 81 22.28 12.25 -31.22
N SER A 82 23.48 12.86 -31.33
CA SER A 82 23.60 14.32 -31.24
C SER A 82 22.91 15.05 -32.40
N GLU A 83 22.67 14.36 -33.52
CA GLU A 83 21.98 14.92 -34.70
C GLU A 83 20.47 15.02 -34.50
N ASP A 84 19.90 14.16 -33.65
CA ASP A 84 18.47 14.14 -33.30
C ASP A 84 18.26 13.72 -31.84
N PRO A 85 18.48 14.64 -30.87
CA PRO A 85 18.33 14.33 -29.44
C PRO A 85 16.89 13.99 -29.01
N GLY A 86 15.90 14.22 -29.87
CA GLY A 86 14.49 13.92 -29.61
C GLY A 86 14.04 12.53 -30.06
N ALA A 87 14.92 11.78 -30.75
CA ALA A 87 14.67 10.40 -31.14
C ALA A 87 14.74 9.45 -29.93
N GLU A 88 14.34 8.19 -30.15
CA GLU A 88 14.58 7.10 -29.20
C GLU A 88 16.09 6.95 -28.90
N PRO A 89 16.47 6.55 -27.69
CA PRO A 89 17.87 6.32 -27.36
C PRO A 89 18.47 5.22 -28.25
N VAL A 90 19.70 5.43 -28.69
CA VAL A 90 20.49 4.47 -29.48
C VAL A 90 20.93 3.29 -28.61
N ALA A 91 21.20 3.58 -27.34
CA ALA A 91 21.54 2.59 -26.32
C ALA A 91 21.05 3.04 -24.95
N SER A 92 20.81 2.07 -24.08
CA SER A 92 20.32 2.25 -22.71
C SER A 92 20.98 1.22 -21.79
N ASP A 93 21.31 1.61 -20.56
CA ASP A 93 21.83 0.74 -19.51
C ASP A 93 21.37 1.22 -18.11
N LEU A 94 21.46 0.34 -17.12
CA LEU A 94 21.22 0.65 -15.71
C LEU A 94 22.51 0.44 -14.91
N THR A 95 22.78 1.32 -13.94
CA THR A 95 24.03 1.34 -13.15
C THR A 95 24.28 0.15 -12.19
N TYR A 96 23.74 -1.03 -12.50
CA TYR A 96 23.92 -2.28 -11.75
C TYR A 96 24.01 -3.53 -12.67
N GLU A 97 23.89 -3.41 -14.00
CA GLU A 97 23.83 -4.60 -14.88
C GLU A 97 25.20 -5.27 -15.12
N VAL A 98 26.30 -4.60 -14.75
CA VAL A 98 27.66 -5.14 -14.91
C VAL A 98 27.94 -6.16 -13.79
N GLY A 99 27.71 -7.44 -14.06
CA GLY A 99 27.53 -8.56 -13.10
C GLY A 99 28.60 -8.93 -12.05
N ASP A 100 29.35 -7.97 -11.50
CA ASP A 100 30.08 -8.11 -10.24
C ASP A 100 29.62 -7.02 -9.25
N VAL A 101 29.41 -7.38 -7.98
CA VAL A 101 29.01 -6.47 -6.89
C VAL A 101 30.02 -5.34 -6.63
N SER A 102 31.19 -5.40 -7.25
CA SER A 102 32.18 -4.32 -7.24
C SER A 102 31.84 -3.15 -8.19
N SER A 103 30.79 -3.27 -9.01
CA SER A 103 30.44 -2.34 -10.10
C SER A 103 29.32 -1.33 -9.78
N HIS A 104 28.96 -1.16 -8.50
CA HIS A 104 27.93 -0.18 -8.10
C HIS A 104 28.15 1.18 -8.79
N GLY A 105 27.08 1.77 -9.33
CA GLY A 105 27.14 3.02 -10.08
C GLY A 105 27.74 2.94 -11.49
N ALA A 106 28.33 1.82 -11.89
CA ALA A 106 28.95 1.69 -13.21
C ALA A 106 27.92 1.36 -14.29
N TYR A 107 28.10 1.92 -15.48
CA TYR A 107 27.30 1.63 -16.66
C TYR A 107 28.19 1.38 -17.88
N THR A 108 27.66 0.69 -18.88
CA THR A 108 28.28 0.36 -20.17
C THR A 108 27.24 0.44 -21.28
N LEU A 109 27.30 1.50 -22.09
CA LEU A 109 26.47 1.67 -23.28
C LEU A 109 27.21 1.12 -24.50
N HIS A 110 26.56 0.18 -25.20
CA HIS A 110 27.04 -0.31 -26.49
C HIS A 110 26.42 0.51 -27.61
N VAL A 111 27.25 1.26 -28.34
CA VAL A 111 26.81 2.20 -29.39
C VAL A 111 27.58 1.97 -30.70
N PRO A 112 27.02 2.33 -31.87
CA PRO A 112 27.80 2.43 -33.10
C PRO A 112 28.81 3.59 -33.02
N ALA A 113 29.76 3.65 -33.96
CA ALA A 113 30.59 4.84 -34.12
C ALA A 113 29.73 6.07 -34.43
N GLY A 114 29.98 7.19 -33.76
CA GLY A 114 29.12 8.35 -33.87
C GLY A 114 29.40 9.44 -32.84
N THR A 115 28.48 10.41 -32.75
CA THR A 115 28.50 11.47 -31.74
C THR A 115 27.18 11.45 -30.99
N PHE A 116 27.25 11.46 -29.65
CA PHE A 116 26.11 11.18 -28.79
C PHE A 116 25.97 12.22 -27.68
N LEU A 117 24.74 12.42 -27.22
CA LEU A 117 24.45 13.02 -25.92
C LEU A 117 24.12 11.88 -24.94
N VAL A 118 24.74 11.91 -23.76
CA VAL A 118 24.49 10.89 -22.72
C VAL A 118 23.63 11.51 -21.63
N ARG A 119 22.44 10.94 -21.42
CA ARG A 119 21.45 11.34 -20.42
C ARG A 119 21.51 10.38 -19.24
N PHE A 120 21.36 10.94 -18.04
CA PHE A 120 21.21 10.21 -16.79
C PHE A 120 19.89 10.63 -16.16
N SER A 121 19.05 9.67 -15.81
CA SER A 121 17.75 9.90 -15.17
C SER A 121 17.45 8.78 -14.18
N SER A 122 16.38 8.95 -13.40
CA SER A 122 15.80 7.85 -12.64
C SER A 122 14.92 6.97 -13.53
N LEU A 123 14.67 5.75 -13.07
CA LEU A 123 13.52 4.97 -13.51
C LEU A 123 12.22 5.70 -13.15
N ASP A 124 11.18 5.53 -13.96
CA ASP A 124 9.87 6.19 -13.80
C ASP A 124 9.20 5.89 -12.44
N ASP A 125 9.52 4.76 -11.83
CA ASP A 125 8.97 4.27 -10.56
C ASP A 125 9.91 4.48 -9.37
N ALA A 126 11.07 5.11 -9.55
CA ALA A 126 12.04 5.29 -8.47
C ALA A 126 11.44 6.01 -7.25
N ASP A 127 11.71 5.51 -6.05
CA ASP A 127 11.26 6.11 -4.78
C ASP A 127 11.82 7.52 -4.55
N ARG A 128 12.97 7.80 -5.16
CA ARG A 128 13.66 9.09 -5.11
C ARG A 128 14.11 9.46 -6.50
N PRO A 129 13.29 10.18 -7.28
CA PRO A 129 13.72 10.59 -8.60
C PRO A 129 14.92 11.54 -8.48
N LEU A 130 15.83 11.36 -9.41
CA LEU A 130 17.03 12.14 -9.60
C LEU A 130 16.74 13.17 -10.68
N GLN A 131 17.39 14.32 -10.57
CA GLN A 131 17.37 15.32 -11.63
C GLN A 131 17.93 14.69 -12.91
N THR A 132 17.19 14.87 -14.01
CA THR A 132 17.71 14.48 -15.32
C THR A 132 18.90 15.38 -15.63
N VAL A 133 20.05 14.78 -15.90
CA VAL A 133 21.27 15.49 -16.27
C VAL A 133 21.84 14.91 -17.55
N PHE A 134 22.47 15.75 -18.36
CA PHE A 134 23.31 15.30 -19.46
C PHE A 134 24.78 15.33 -19.03
N TYR A 135 25.61 14.45 -19.59
CA TYR A 135 27.06 14.52 -19.43
C TYR A 135 27.58 15.93 -19.78
N GLY A 136 28.48 16.51 -18.99
CA GLY A 136 28.91 17.92 -19.16
C GLY A 136 27.94 18.98 -18.59
N GLY A 137 26.72 18.59 -18.21
CA GLY A 137 25.69 19.46 -17.63
C GLY A 137 24.91 20.31 -18.64
N GLY A 138 23.84 20.94 -18.19
CA GLY A 138 23.01 21.83 -19.03
C GLY A 138 22.45 21.13 -20.27
N ALA A 139 22.83 21.59 -21.46
CA ALA A 139 22.44 21.00 -22.75
C ALA A 139 23.20 19.71 -23.10
N GLY A 140 24.24 19.36 -22.33
CA GLY A 140 25.10 18.22 -22.55
C GLY A 140 26.30 18.51 -23.45
N ASP A 141 27.44 17.92 -23.10
CA ASP A 141 28.60 17.79 -23.97
C ASP A 141 28.43 16.56 -24.86
N THR A 142 28.82 16.70 -26.12
CA THR A 142 28.79 15.58 -27.06
C THR A 142 29.95 14.62 -26.84
N VAL A 143 29.67 13.32 -26.88
CA VAL A 143 30.65 12.24 -26.79
C VAL A 143 30.83 11.63 -28.19
N THR A 144 32.00 11.83 -28.80
CA THR A 144 32.34 11.17 -30.07
C THR A 144 33.08 9.87 -29.81
N VAL A 145 32.62 8.79 -30.46
CA VAL A 145 33.16 7.45 -30.31
C VAL A 145 33.51 6.91 -31.71
N ALA A 146 34.75 6.49 -31.94
CA ALA A 146 35.12 5.83 -33.19
C ALA A 146 34.75 4.35 -33.17
N ASP A 147 34.81 3.69 -34.33
CA ASP A 147 34.50 2.27 -34.47
C ASP A 147 35.48 1.41 -33.65
N GLY A 148 34.94 0.57 -32.75
CA GLY A 148 35.72 -0.29 -31.86
C GLY A 148 36.33 0.41 -30.64
N ASP A 149 36.11 1.72 -30.47
CA ASP A 149 36.65 2.46 -29.33
C ASP A 149 35.88 2.21 -28.04
N THR A 150 36.59 2.34 -26.92
CA THR A 150 36.00 2.50 -25.59
C THR A 150 36.29 3.90 -25.07
N VAL A 151 35.23 4.67 -24.80
CA VAL A 151 35.32 5.99 -24.19
C VAL A 151 34.85 5.90 -22.75
N THR A 152 35.75 6.23 -21.82
CA THR A 152 35.39 6.39 -20.40
C THR A 152 35.06 7.86 -20.14
N LEU A 153 33.86 8.14 -19.67
CA LEU A 153 33.43 9.47 -19.26
C LEU A 153 33.91 9.80 -17.85
N ASP A 154 34.08 11.09 -17.57
CA ASP A 154 34.30 11.57 -16.21
C ASP A 154 33.08 11.23 -15.33
N ASP A 155 33.34 11.08 -14.03
CA ASP A 155 32.33 10.74 -13.03
C ASP A 155 31.18 11.77 -13.03
N VAL A 156 29.94 11.28 -13.06
CA VAL A 156 28.74 12.12 -13.01
C VAL A 156 28.14 12.09 -11.62
N THR A 157 27.93 13.26 -11.03
CA THR A 157 27.20 13.39 -9.76
C THR A 157 25.74 13.74 -10.03
N MET A 158 24.82 12.90 -9.58
CA MET A 158 23.38 13.14 -9.63
C MET A 158 22.86 13.65 -8.29
N TYR A 159 21.83 14.49 -8.39
CA TYR A 159 21.13 15.08 -7.26
C TYR A 159 19.68 14.59 -7.27
N ALA A 160 19.08 14.47 -6.10
CA ALA A 160 17.64 14.24 -6.01
C ALA A 160 16.90 15.40 -6.68
N GLU A 161 15.81 15.10 -7.37
CA GLU A 161 14.90 16.13 -7.84
C GLU A 161 14.38 16.93 -6.65
N ALA A 162 14.56 18.26 -6.68
CA ALA A 162 14.00 19.12 -5.65
C ALA A 162 12.48 19.04 -5.76
N GLY A 163 11.77 18.63 -4.71
CA GLY A 163 10.31 18.60 -4.71
C GLY A 163 9.69 20.00 -4.71
N ILE A 164 8.37 20.05 -4.62
CA ILE A 164 7.61 21.28 -4.44
C ILE A 164 6.90 21.31 -3.08
N PRO A 165 6.63 22.50 -2.54
CA PRO A 165 5.68 22.64 -1.46
C PRO A 165 4.26 22.30 -1.93
N VAL A 166 3.57 21.46 -1.18
CA VAL A 166 2.15 21.14 -1.35
C VAL A 166 1.41 21.56 -0.09
N THR A 167 0.36 22.35 -0.24
CA THR A 167 -0.43 22.90 0.87
C THR A 167 -1.89 22.50 0.74
N GLY A 168 -2.65 22.57 1.82
CA GLY A 168 -4.10 22.38 1.76
C GLY A 168 -4.80 22.80 3.04
N LEU A 169 -6.10 22.57 3.07
CA LEU A 169 -7.00 22.92 4.18
C LEU A 169 -7.87 21.70 4.53
N VAL A 170 -8.04 21.45 5.82
CA VAL A 170 -9.02 20.49 6.34
C VAL A 170 -10.09 21.23 7.12
N THR A 171 -11.34 20.87 6.86
CA THR A 171 -12.50 21.37 7.61
C THR A 171 -13.22 20.23 8.30
N GLY A 172 -13.83 20.54 9.44
CA GLY A 172 -14.64 19.62 10.21
C GLY A 172 -16.09 19.57 9.75
N PRO A 173 -16.94 18.79 10.44
CA PRO A 173 -18.32 18.53 10.01
C PRO A 173 -19.23 19.77 10.02
N ASP A 174 -18.88 20.78 10.80
CA ASP A 174 -19.57 22.08 10.87
C ASP A 174 -19.08 23.08 9.82
N GLY A 175 -18.13 22.67 8.97
CA GLY A 175 -17.47 23.50 7.97
C GLY A 175 -16.40 24.44 8.56
N ALA A 176 -16.14 24.38 9.87
CA ALA A 176 -15.05 25.12 10.49
C ALA A 176 -13.69 24.47 10.18
N ALA A 177 -12.61 25.21 10.35
CA ALA A 177 -11.27 24.66 10.29
C ALA A 177 -11.08 23.53 11.32
N LEU A 178 -10.40 22.45 10.93
CA LEU A 178 -10.15 21.32 11.82
C LEU A 178 -8.67 21.28 12.23
N PRO A 179 -8.30 21.83 13.40
CA PRO A 179 -6.93 21.83 13.89
C PRO A 179 -6.52 20.47 14.46
N GLY A 180 -5.21 20.18 14.43
CA GLY A 180 -4.65 18.97 15.07
C GLY A 180 -4.90 17.66 14.31
N ALA A 181 -5.68 17.66 13.23
CA ALA A 181 -5.86 16.51 12.37
C ALA A 181 -4.52 16.10 11.70
N SER A 182 -4.26 14.79 11.67
CA SER A 182 -3.11 14.20 10.99
C SER A 182 -3.44 14.01 9.51
N VAL A 183 -2.61 14.54 8.62
CA VAL A 183 -2.77 14.47 7.17
C VAL A 183 -1.60 13.71 6.58
N SER A 184 -1.88 12.58 5.95
CA SER A 184 -0.89 11.77 5.23
C SER A 184 -0.94 12.06 3.74
N LEU A 185 0.22 12.26 3.12
CA LEU A 185 0.37 12.29 1.68
C LEU A 185 0.63 10.87 1.17
N ILE A 186 -0.16 10.43 0.22
CA ILE A 186 -0.08 9.07 -0.35
C ILE A 186 0.16 9.19 -1.85
N ARG A 187 1.24 8.57 -2.34
CA ARG A 187 1.44 8.37 -3.77
C ARG A 187 0.46 7.30 -4.22
N SER A 188 -0.40 7.65 -5.17
CA SER A 188 -1.44 6.76 -5.68
C SER A 188 -0.94 6.05 -6.95
N TYR A 189 -1.10 4.73 -6.98
CA TYR A 189 -0.83 3.88 -8.13
C TYR A 189 -2.15 3.38 -8.73
N SER A 190 -2.09 2.82 -9.94
CA SER A 190 -3.26 2.16 -10.54
C SER A 190 -3.75 1.00 -9.68
N GLY A 191 -5.07 0.82 -9.58
CA GLY A 191 -5.69 -0.33 -8.90
C GLY A 191 -5.90 -0.16 -7.40
N GLY A 192 -5.98 1.07 -6.89
CA GLY A 192 -6.30 1.34 -5.48
C GLY A 192 -5.13 1.15 -4.51
N TYR A 193 -3.92 0.93 -5.02
CA TYR A 193 -2.71 0.84 -4.21
C TYR A 193 -2.07 2.21 -3.99
N GLY A 194 -1.39 2.36 -2.86
CA GLY A 194 -0.67 3.58 -2.54
C GLY A 194 0.51 3.34 -1.61
N SER A 195 1.45 4.28 -1.66
CA SER A 195 2.59 4.32 -0.74
C SER A 195 2.49 5.59 0.10
N TRP A 196 2.68 5.46 1.41
CA TRP A 196 2.81 6.60 2.30
C TRP A 196 4.12 7.34 2.03
N ILE A 197 4.03 8.66 1.84
CA ILE A 197 5.18 9.50 1.45
C ILE A 197 5.61 10.42 2.58
N ASP A 198 4.65 11.12 3.17
CA ASP A 198 4.90 12.13 4.21
C ASP A 198 3.65 12.33 5.07
N SER A 199 3.80 13.01 6.21
CA SER A 199 2.69 13.43 7.04
C SER A 199 2.86 14.85 7.60
N ALA A 200 1.73 15.51 7.82
CA ALA A 200 1.65 16.84 8.40
C ALA A 200 0.51 16.89 9.42
N THR A 201 0.56 17.86 10.33
CA THR A 201 -0.53 18.16 11.25
C THR A 201 -1.13 19.51 10.87
N THR A 202 -2.44 19.60 10.92
CA THR A 202 -3.16 20.85 10.65
C THR A 202 -2.96 21.88 11.76
N ASP A 203 -2.76 23.14 11.36
CA ASP A 203 -2.64 24.27 12.29
C ASP A 203 -4.00 24.73 12.84
N GLU A 204 -4.02 25.80 13.66
CA GLU A 204 -5.24 26.37 14.24
C GLU A 204 -6.29 26.79 13.20
N ALA A 205 -5.85 27.10 11.97
CA ALA A 205 -6.71 27.46 10.86
C ALA A 205 -6.99 26.28 9.91
N GLY A 206 -6.62 25.06 10.30
CA GLY A 206 -6.86 23.83 9.54
C GLY A 206 -5.89 23.61 8.37
N HIS A 207 -4.85 24.43 8.22
CA HIS A 207 -3.92 24.32 7.09
C HIS A 207 -2.85 23.27 7.37
N TYR A 208 -2.41 22.58 6.32
CA TYR A 208 -1.27 21.68 6.36
C TYR A 208 -0.32 21.96 5.18
N ALA A 209 0.94 21.54 5.32
CA ALA A 209 1.94 21.69 4.27
C ALA A 209 2.94 20.52 4.27
N PHE A 210 3.29 20.06 3.06
CA PHE A 210 4.40 19.16 2.76
C PHE A 210 5.46 19.95 2.02
N ALA A 211 6.73 19.91 2.45
CA ALA A 211 7.73 20.86 1.96
C ALA A 211 8.38 20.46 0.62
N ASN A 212 8.49 19.17 0.34
CA ASN A 212 9.34 18.66 -0.73
C ASN A 212 8.70 17.45 -1.43
N VAL A 213 7.51 17.64 -1.98
CA VAL A 213 6.79 16.59 -2.70
C VAL A 213 7.35 16.43 -4.10
N VAL A 214 7.69 15.20 -4.43
CA VAL A 214 8.26 14.80 -5.71
C VAL A 214 7.28 15.04 -6.86
N ARG A 215 7.80 15.43 -8.04
CA ARG A 215 7.00 15.66 -9.25
C ARG A 215 6.82 14.39 -10.08
N GLY A 216 5.98 14.46 -11.11
CA GLY A 216 5.77 13.37 -12.09
C GLY A 216 4.89 12.24 -11.57
N HIS A 217 4.19 12.44 -10.45
CA HIS A 217 3.39 11.40 -9.81
C HIS A 217 1.99 11.91 -9.47
N ASN A 218 1.08 10.95 -9.28
CA ASN A 218 -0.26 11.19 -8.77
C ASN A 218 -0.29 10.93 -7.26
N TYR A 219 -0.97 11.82 -6.55
CA TYR A 219 -1.10 11.79 -5.10
C TYR A 219 -2.55 11.89 -4.67
N THR A 220 -2.81 11.48 -3.44
CA THR A 220 -3.99 11.87 -2.69
C THR A 220 -3.58 12.23 -1.27
N VAL A 221 -4.51 12.81 -0.51
CA VAL A 221 -4.33 13.05 0.92
C VAL A 221 -5.34 12.24 1.72
N GLN A 222 -4.89 11.72 2.85
CA GLN A 222 -5.70 11.00 3.82
C GLN A 222 -5.69 11.78 5.13
N VAL A 223 -6.86 12.08 5.65
CA VAL A 223 -7.04 12.76 6.93
C VAL A 223 -7.48 11.76 7.98
N ASN A 224 -6.67 11.64 9.04
CA ASN A 224 -7.04 10.95 10.26
C ASN A 224 -7.33 12.00 11.35
N ALA A 225 -8.61 12.19 11.63
CA ALA A 225 -9.12 13.06 12.68
C ALA A 225 -9.74 12.28 13.83
N SER A 226 -9.48 10.97 13.93
CA SER A 226 -10.09 10.08 14.93
C SER A 226 -9.75 10.48 16.37
N TYR A 227 -8.63 11.19 16.53
CA TYR A 227 -8.18 11.77 17.78
C TYR A 227 -7.89 13.26 17.55
N ASP A 228 -8.19 14.09 18.54
CA ASP A 228 -7.78 15.49 18.52
C ASP A 228 -6.32 15.68 18.94
N ALA A 229 -5.87 16.93 19.03
CA ALA A 229 -4.50 17.27 19.41
C ALA A 229 -4.12 16.81 20.84
N ASP A 230 -5.11 16.60 21.72
CA ASP A 230 -4.92 16.11 23.08
C ASP A 230 -4.96 14.58 23.15
N GLY A 231 -5.26 13.91 22.03
CA GLY A 231 -5.39 12.46 21.92
C GLY A 231 -6.76 11.94 22.34
N ASP A 232 -7.76 12.81 22.50
CA ASP A 232 -9.12 12.43 22.82
C ASP A 232 -9.83 11.92 21.57
N TRP A 233 -10.56 10.81 21.71
CA TRP A 233 -11.31 10.21 20.61
C TRP A 233 -12.46 11.13 20.17
N THR A 234 -12.47 11.52 18.89
CA THR A 234 -13.47 12.42 18.31
C THR A 234 -14.64 11.66 17.67
N GLY A 235 -14.45 10.38 17.34
CA GLY A 235 -15.42 9.58 16.57
C GLY A 235 -15.51 9.93 15.09
N LEU A 236 -14.64 10.82 14.59
CA LEU A 236 -14.60 11.17 13.17
C LEU A 236 -13.99 10.04 12.34
N PRO A 237 -14.58 9.68 11.20
CA PRO A 237 -14.04 8.68 10.31
C PRO A 237 -12.77 9.18 9.62
N LEU A 238 -11.93 8.22 9.24
CA LEU A 238 -10.85 8.46 8.30
C LEU A 238 -11.44 8.89 6.94
N THR A 239 -10.89 9.95 6.34
CA THR A 239 -11.42 10.56 5.12
C THR A 239 -10.30 10.86 4.13
N PHE A 240 -10.45 10.44 2.87
CA PHE A 240 -9.54 10.77 1.78
C PHE A 240 -10.04 11.99 1.00
N LEU A 241 -9.16 12.58 0.17
CA LEU A 241 -9.52 13.67 -0.72
C LEU A 241 -10.73 13.31 -1.61
N GLY A 242 -11.65 14.27 -1.78
CA GLY A 242 -12.92 14.03 -2.47
C GLY A 242 -13.95 13.33 -1.59
N ASP A 243 -13.81 13.47 -0.26
CA ASP A 243 -14.73 12.94 0.76
C ASP A 243 -14.91 11.41 0.68
N ALA A 244 -13.83 10.72 0.32
CA ALA A 244 -13.84 9.29 0.03
C ALA A 244 -13.48 8.42 1.25
N PRO A 245 -14.10 7.24 1.41
CA PRO A 245 -13.85 6.36 2.55
C PRO A 245 -12.58 5.53 2.42
N THR A 246 -12.08 5.35 1.20
CA THR A 246 -10.91 4.51 0.89
C THR A 246 -10.04 5.15 -0.18
N LEU A 247 -8.86 4.56 -0.40
CA LEU A 247 -7.88 5.04 -1.37
C LEU A 247 -8.35 4.90 -2.82
N SER A 248 -9.06 3.81 -3.18
CA SER A 248 -9.52 3.62 -4.57
C SER A 248 -10.64 4.59 -4.95
N ALA A 249 -11.47 4.99 -3.98
CA ALA A 249 -12.52 5.98 -4.16
C ALA A 249 -12.00 7.42 -4.08
N ALA A 250 -10.76 7.62 -3.65
CA ALA A 250 -10.19 8.94 -3.44
C ALA A 250 -9.98 9.70 -4.75
N THR A 251 -10.25 11.00 -4.70
CA THR A 251 -9.76 11.91 -5.73
C THR A 251 -8.24 11.97 -5.65
N THR A 252 -7.59 11.98 -6.81
CA THR A 252 -6.13 12.15 -6.92
C THR A 252 -5.81 13.47 -7.61
N PHE A 253 -4.58 13.95 -7.41
CA PHE A 253 -4.04 15.11 -8.10
C PHE A 253 -2.63 14.79 -8.63
N PRO A 254 -2.32 15.14 -9.89
CA PRO A 254 -0.97 15.06 -10.42
C PRO A 254 -0.13 16.21 -9.86
N ILE A 255 1.17 15.97 -9.71
CA ILE A 255 2.17 17.03 -9.65
C ILE A 255 2.96 16.97 -10.95
N ALA A 256 2.81 17.96 -11.82
CA ALA A 256 3.52 18.02 -13.07
C ALA A 256 5.00 18.36 -12.85
N HIS A 257 5.89 17.93 -13.75
CA HIS A 257 7.31 18.27 -13.70
C HIS A 257 7.59 19.79 -13.76
N THR A 258 6.63 20.59 -14.21
CA THR A 258 6.74 22.05 -14.30
C THR A 258 6.19 22.80 -13.10
N ASP A 259 5.55 22.10 -12.14
CA ASP A 259 4.95 22.77 -10.99
C ASP A 259 6.05 23.31 -10.06
N GLU A 260 5.79 24.49 -9.48
CA GLU A 260 6.66 25.12 -8.48
C GLU A 260 6.06 25.03 -7.07
N ALA A 261 4.73 24.93 -6.97
CA ALA A 261 3.96 24.76 -5.75
C ALA A 261 2.55 24.26 -6.10
N LEU A 262 1.87 23.58 -5.16
CA LEU A 262 0.48 23.14 -5.34
C LEU A 262 -0.36 23.43 -4.09
N THR A 263 -1.62 23.82 -4.29
CA THR A 263 -2.64 23.84 -3.25
C THR A 263 -3.70 22.79 -3.57
N VAL A 264 -3.83 21.81 -2.69
CA VAL A 264 -4.80 20.71 -2.77
C VAL A 264 -6.20 21.25 -2.45
N PRO A 265 -7.26 20.75 -3.11
CA PRO A 265 -8.64 21.05 -2.71
C PRO A 265 -8.88 20.75 -1.22
N THR A 266 -9.80 21.49 -0.61
CA THR A 266 -10.17 21.29 0.79
C THR A 266 -10.71 19.86 1.02
N VAL A 267 -10.27 19.23 2.11
CA VAL A 267 -10.86 17.97 2.58
C VAL A 267 -11.94 18.29 3.61
N HIS A 268 -13.14 17.74 3.43
CA HIS A 268 -14.26 17.92 4.34
C HIS A 268 -14.45 16.67 5.19
N VAL A 269 -13.97 16.70 6.44
CA VAL A 269 -14.22 15.61 7.39
C VAL A 269 -15.64 15.75 7.90
N VAL A 270 -16.49 14.78 7.59
CA VAL A 270 -17.85 14.69 8.12
C VAL A 270 -17.91 13.70 9.27
N THR A 271 -18.90 13.81 10.17
CA THR A 271 -19.08 12.85 11.28
C THR A 271 -19.36 11.42 10.80
N GLY A 272 -19.68 11.26 9.52
CA GLY A 272 -20.31 10.07 8.98
C GLY A 272 -21.78 9.95 9.43
N VAL A 273 -22.44 8.95 8.86
CA VAL A 273 -23.79 8.53 9.16
C VAL A 273 -23.71 7.32 10.08
N PRO A 274 -24.33 7.36 11.26
CA PRO A 274 -24.31 6.23 12.19
C PRO A 274 -25.14 5.07 11.64
N ILE A 275 -24.55 3.89 11.60
CA ILE A 275 -25.17 2.63 11.23
C ILE A 275 -25.32 1.79 12.49
N ASP A 276 -26.57 1.54 12.86
CA ASP A 276 -26.94 0.66 13.97
C ASP A 276 -26.79 -0.80 13.52
N VAL A 277 -25.90 -1.55 14.17
CA VAL A 277 -25.65 -2.96 13.85
C VAL A 277 -25.91 -3.83 15.08
N THR A 278 -26.81 -4.79 14.94
CA THR A 278 -27.04 -5.86 15.89
C THR A 278 -26.42 -7.16 15.38
N VAL A 279 -25.53 -7.75 16.17
CA VAL A 279 -24.92 -9.04 15.91
C VAL A 279 -25.67 -10.13 16.68
N VAL A 280 -26.01 -11.20 15.99
CA VAL A 280 -26.65 -12.39 16.56
C VAL A 280 -25.73 -13.59 16.35
N GLY A 281 -25.42 -14.30 17.42
CA GLY A 281 -24.63 -15.52 17.35
C GLY A 281 -25.40 -16.68 16.70
N PRO A 282 -24.72 -17.80 16.41
CA PRO A 282 -25.31 -18.95 15.74
C PRO A 282 -26.58 -19.49 16.40
N HIS A 283 -26.69 -19.40 17.72
CA HIS A 283 -27.79 -19.95 18.51
C HIS A 283 -28.76 -18.87 19.02
N GLY A 284 -28.71 -17.67 18.45
CA GLY A 284 -29.59 -16.55 18.79
C GLY A 284 -29.13 -15.71 19.98
N GLU A 285 -27.95 -16.00 20.52
CA GLU A 285 -27.30 -15.18 21.55
C GLU A 285 -26.82 -13.84 20.98
N SER A 286 -26.52 -12.88 21.86
CA SER A 286 -25.96 -11.59 21.47
C SER A 286 -24.51 -11.51 21.94
N PRO A 287 -23.52 -11.78 21.07
CA PRO A 287 -22.13 -11.88 21.48
C PRO A 287 -21.60 -10.51 21.92
N TYR A 288 -21.02 -10.45 23.11
CA TYR A 288 -20.23 -9.30 23.58
C TYR A 288 -18.84 -9.34 22.93
N GLY A 289 -18.33 -8.19 22.47
CA GLY A 289 -17.00 -8.06 21.90
C GLY A 289 -16.84 -8.60 20.48
N ALA A 290 -17.91 -9.02 19.79
CA ALA A 290 -17.79 -9.46 18.39
C ALA A 290 -17.23 -8.32 17.54
N ALA A 291 -16.22 -8.62 16.73
CA ALA A 291 -15.61 -7.65 15.84
C ALA A 291 -16.50 -7.50 14.60
N VAL A 292 -16.91 -6.27 14.31
CA VAL A 292 -17.62 -5.92 13.08
C VAL A 292 -16.77 -5.01 12.25
N SER A 293 -16.49 -5.43 11.02
CA SER A 293 -15.73 -4.68 10.04
C SER A 293 -16.68 -4.10 9.00
N LEU A 294 -16.54 -2.82 8.69
CA LEU A 294 -17.23 -2.10 7.63
C LEU A 294 -16.36 -2.09 6.37
N TYR A 295 -16.95 -2.43 5.24
CA TYR A 295 -16.27 -2.46 3.94
C TYR A 295 -16.98 -1.56 2.94
N PHE A 296 -16.20 -0.76 2.22
CA PHE A 296 -16.62 -0.06 1.01
C PHE A 296 -16.73 -1.05 -0.14
N VAL A 297 -17.79 -0.96 -0.94
CA VAL A 297 -18.05 -1.81 -2.09
C VAL A 297 -17.64 -1.07 -3.35
N ASN A 298 -16.46 -1.38 -3.89
CA ASN A 298 -15.95 -0.79 -5.12
C ASN A 298 -16.48 -1.51 -6.38
N GLY A 299 -16.97 -2.74 -6.20
CA GLY A 299 -17.60 -3.57 -7.22
C GLY A 299 -17.99 -4.94 -6.65
N PRO A 300 -18.59 -5.82 -7.46
CA PRO A 300 -18.86 -7.20 -7.04
C PRO A 300 -17.56 -7.89 -6.59
N GLY A 301 -17.51 -8.32 -5.33
CA GLY A 301 -16.34 -8.99 -4.75
C GLY A 301 -15.16 -8.10 -4.39
N ASP A 302 -15.15 -6.84 -4.85
CA ASP A 302 -14.12 -5.86 -4.57
C ASP A 302 -14.51 -5.04 -3.34
N LEU A 303 -14.10 -5.55 -2.18
CA LEU A 303 -14.39 -4.98 -0.87
C LEU A 303 -13.13 -4.37 -0.26
N GLU A 304 -13.22 -3.11 0.12
CA GLU A 304 -12.13 -2.41 0.78
C GLU A 304 -12.47 -2.11 2.23
N TYR A 305 -11.54 -2.45 3.13
CA TYR A 305 -11.72 -2.22 4.55
C TYR A 305 -11.75 -0.71 4.87
N VAL A 306 -12.76 -0.29 5.64
CA VAL A 306 -12.94 1.10 6.07
C VAL A 306 -12.62 1.25 7.55
N ASN A 307 -13.30 0.48 8.40
CA ASN A 307 -13.16 0.57 9.85
C ASN A 307 -13.68 -0.71 10.54
N SER A 308 -13.38 -0.89 11.81
CA SER A 308 -13.91 -1.95 12.66
C SER A 308 -14.35 -1.42 14.01
N ALA A 309 -15.39 -2.01 14.57
CA ALA A 309 -15.84 -1.78 15.94
C ALA A 309 -16.14 -3.11 16.63
N TYR A 310 -16.30 -3.07 17.95
CA TYR A 310 -16.64 -4.24 18.74
C TYR A 310 -18.05 -4.08 19.33
N THR A 311 -18.81 -5.17 19.36
CA THR A 311 -20.14 -5.15 20.01
C THR A 311 -20.02 -4.92 21.50
N SER A 312 -20.98 -4.17 22.02
CA SER A 312 -21.21 -3.97 23.45
C SER A 312 -22.19 -5.03 24.01
N ASP A 313 -22.61 -4.85 25.27
CA ASP A 313 -23.62 -5.71 25.90
C ASP A 313 -24.90 -5.74 25.05
N GLY A 314 -25.35 -6.95 24.72
CA GLY A 314 -26.51 -7.14 23.83
C GLY A 314 -26.17 -7.19 22.34
N GLY A 315 -24.89 -7.34 21.97
CA GLY A 315 -24.49 -7.57 20.57
C GLY A 315 -24.63 -6.34 19.69
N HIS A 316 -24.79 -5.16 20.28
CA HIS A 316 -25.07 -3.91 19.59
C HIS A 316 -23.81 -3.08 19.42
N LEU A 317 -23.71 -2.38 18.29
CA LEU A 317 -22.73 -1.32 18.07
C LEU A 317 -23.24 -0.28 17.08
N VAL A 318 -22.56 0.85 17.04
CA VAL A 318 -22.72 1.87 16.01
C VAL A 318 -21.39 2.06 15.30
N VAL A 319 -21.39 1.96 13.97
CA VAL A 319 -20.26 2.38 13.12
C VAL A 319 -20.67 3.59 12.29
N ASN A 320 -19.74 4.52 12.07
CA ASN A 320 -19.97 5.67 11.19
C ASN A 320 -19.44 5.37 9.80
N ALA A 321 -20.24 5.63 8.77
CA ALA A 321 -19.84 5.52 7.36
C ALA A 321 -20.00 6.86 6.65
N LEU A 322 -19.20 7.12 5.61
CA LEU A 322 -19.38 8.31 4.79
C LEU A 322 -20.63 8.14 3.88
N PRO A 323 -21.46 9.18 3.71
CA PRO A 323 -22.63 9.10 2.84
C PRO A 323 -22.24 9.09 1.36
N GLY A 324 -23.13 8.57 0.51
CA GLY A 324 -22.98 8.54 -0.94
C GLY A 324 -22.33 7.27 -1.50
N TYR A 325 -22.01 6.30 -0.65
CA TYR A 325 -21.32 5.06 -1.03
C TYR A 325 -22.11 3.81 -0.61
N ASP A 326 -21.80 2.71 -1.30
CA ASP A 326 -22.31 1.39 -0.97
C ASP A 326 -21.34 0.66 -0.05
N TYR A 327 -21.90 -0.01 0.96
CA TYR A 327 -21.15 -0.72 1.97
C TYR A 327 -21.68 -2.13 2.19
N THR A 328 -20.85 -2.95 2.80
CA THR A 328 -21.28 -4.15 3.53
C THR A 328 -20.58 -4.21 4.88
N VAL A 329 -21.04 -5.10 5.75
CA VAL A 329 -20.43 -5.37 7.04
C VAL A 329 -20.11 -6.84 7.16
N SER A 330 -19.04 -7.18 7.86
CA SER A 330 -18.79 -8.54 8.32
C SER A 330 -18.74 -8.59 9.85
N ALA A 331 -19.18 -9.70 10.43
CA ALA A 331 -19.14 -9.93 11.86
C ALA A 331 -18.35 -11.21 12.17
N THR A 332 -17.34 -11.07 13.01
CA THR A 332 -16.55 -12.17 13.55
C THR A 332 -16.86 -12.28 15.05
N PRO A 333 -17.35 -13.42 15.54
CA PRO A 333 -17.52 -13.61 16.99
C PRO A 333 -16.23 -13.32 17.73
N TYR A 334 -16.35 -12.77 18.94
CA TYR A 334 -15.21 -12.64 19.83
C TYR A 334 -14.75 -14.05 20.20
N ALA A 335 -13.76 -14.56 19.48
CA ALA A 335 -13.12 -15.80 19.86
C ALA A 335 -12.21 -15.47 21.04
N ASP A 336 -12.36 -16.24 22.11
CA ASP A 336 -11.35 -16.42 23.14
C ASP A 336 -10.12 -17.10 22.50
N TRP A 337 -9.46 -16.40 21.58
CA TRP A 337 -8.22 -16.73 20.86
C TRP A 337 -8.14 -18.07 20.09
N ASN A 338 -9.17 -18.91 20.11
CA ASN A 338 -9.12 -20.26 19.53
C ASN A 338 -9.66 -20.37 18.08
N GLY A 339 -9.81 -19.26 17.35
CA GLY A 339 -9.86 -19.25 15.87
C GLY A 339 -10.96 -20.07 15.18
N ASP A 340 -12.01 -20.48 15.91
CA ASP A 340 -13.02 -21.41 15.38
C ASP A 340 -14.24 -20.73 14.72
N TYR A 341 -14.30 -19.39 14.79
CA TYR A 341 -15.39 -18.63 14.20
C TYR A 341 -14.94 -17.80 13.01
N ASP A 342 -15.78 -17.81 11.99
CA ASP A 342 -15.52 -17.15 10.73
C ASP A 342 -16.32 -15.86 10.61
N ALA A 343 -15.71 -14.88 9.95
CA ALA A 343 -16.35 -13.64 9.59
C ALA A 343 -17.47 -13.94 8.59
N LEU A 344 -18.72 -13.70 8.98
CA LEU A 344 -19.83 -13.70 8.03
C LEU A 344 -20.06 -12.28 7.55
N PHE A 345 -20.25 -12.13 6.23
CA PHE A 345 -20.75 -10.91 5.64
C PHE A 345 -22.27 -10.81 5.79
N LEU A 346 -22.76 -9.57 5.68
CA LEU A 346 -24.19 -9.27 5.70
C LEU A 346 -24.92 -10.14 4.68
N GLY A 347 -26.05 -10.74 5.08
CA GLY A 347 -26.71 -11.77 4.28
C GLY A 347 -26.29 -13.20 4.62
N ASP A 348 -25.58 -13.38 5.74
CA ASP A 348 -25.24 -14.67 6.34
C ASP A 348 -24.36 -15.54 5.42
N THR A 349 -23.37 -14.94 4.78
CA THR A 349 -22.49 -15.60 3.80
C THR A 349 -21.01 -15.43 4.13
N LEU A 350 -20.19 -16.43 3.81
CA LEU A 350 -18.73 -16.35 3.84
C LEU A 350 -18.14 -15.80 2.53
N ASP A 351 -19.00 -15.60 1.53
CA ASP A 351 -18.63 -15.16 0.20
C ASP A 351 -18.82 -13.64 0.04
N PRO A 352 -17.76 -12.87 -0.20
CA PRO A 352 -17.87 -11.42 -0.40
C PRO A 352 -18.71 -11.06 -1.64
N ASP A 353 -18.74 -11.90 -2.68
CA ASP A 353 -19.55 -11.65 -3.89
C ASP A 353 -21.05 -11.79 -3.64
N ALA A 354 -21.42 -12.62 -2.67
CA ALA A 354 -22.81 -12.84 -2.27
C ALA A 354 -23.23 -11.94 -1.09
N ALA A 355 -22.32 -11.09 -0.59
CA ALA A 355 -22.60 -10.21 0.52
C ALA A 355 -23.73 -9.24 0.14
N ARG A 356 -24.74 -9.14 0.99
CA ARG A 356 -25.74 -8.08 0.86
C ARG A 356 -25.07 -6.75 1.10
N THR A 357 -25.36 -5.80 0.23
CA THR A 357 -24.88 -4.42 0.34
C THR A 357 -26.01 -3.48 0.78
N PHE A 358 -25.64 -2.30 1.25
CA PHE A 358 -26.56 -1.22 1.56
C PHE A 358 -25.93 0.12 1.19
N HIS A 359 -26.75 1.05 0.72
CA HIS A 359 -26.33 2.42 0.43
C HIS A 359 -26.45 3.29 1.67
N VAL A 360 -25.43 4.10 1.97
CA VAL A 360 -25.49 5.08 3.05
C VAL A 360 -25.86 6.43 2.45
N ASP A 361 -27.06 6.93 2.72
CA ASP A 361 -27.45 8.29 2.35
C ASP A 361 -27.28 9.27 3.52
N SER A 362 -27.47 10.56 3.27
CA SER A 362 -27.34 11.60 4.31
C SER A 362 -28.41 11.53 5.42
N THR A 363 -29.46 10.74 5.24
CA THR A 363 -30.60 10.61 6.17
C THR A 363 -30.48 9.42 7.12
N GLY A 364 -29.64 8.44 6.78
CA GLY A 364 -29.41 7.26 7.62
C GLY A 364 -29.38 5.96 6.84
N VAL A 365 -29.26 4.86 7.58
CA VAL A 365 -29.51 3.51 7.09
C VAL A 365 -30.49 2.84 8.06
N GLU A 366 -31.35 1.95 7.55
CA GLU A 366 -32.15 1.10 8.44
C GLU A 366 -31.23 0.24 9.34
N PRO A 367 -31.62 -0.03 10.60
CA PRO A 367 -30.85 -0.89 11.48
C PRO A 367 -30.55 -2.25 10.84
N LEU A 368 -29.30 -2.68 10.95
CA LEU A 368 -28.82 -3.91 10.37
C LEU A 368 -28.79 -5.01 11.43
N THR A 369 -29.16 -6.22 11.03
CA THR A 369 -28.90 -7.43 11.80
C THR A 369 -28.02 -8.36 10.99
N ILE A 370 -26.95 -8.86 11.60
CA ILE A 370 -26.00 -9.78 10.98
C ILE A 370 -25.75 -10.97 11.91
N ARG A 371 -25.65 -12.18 11.35
CA ARG A 371 -25.17 -13.32 12.11
C ARG A 371 -23.65 -13.34 12.19
N ALA A 372 -23.11 -13.68 13.35
CA ALA A 372 -21.70 -13.97 13.49
C ALA A 372 -21.50 -15.48 13.65
N GLY A 373 -20.59 -16.06 12.86
CA GLY A 373 -20.30 -17.50 12.87
C GLY A 373 -21.28 -18.34 12.05
N ALA A 374 -20.76 -19.19 11.17
CA ALA A 374 -21.55 -20.18 10.45
C ALA A 374 -21.46 -21.55 11.14
N ASP A 375 -22.57 -22.01 11.72
CA ASP A 375 -22.66 -23.38 12.24
C ASP A 375 -22.51 -24.44 11.14
N ASP A 376 -23.13 -24.18 9.98
CA ASP A 376 -23.31 -25.18 8.92
C ASP A 376 -22.30 -25.09 7.76
N SER A 377 -21.36 -24.14 7.79
CA SER A 377 -20.38 -24.02 6.71
C SER A 377 -19.37 -25.17 6.74
N PRO A 378 -19.04 -25.79 5.58
CA PRO A 378 -18.09 -26.89 5.52
C PRO A 378 -16.73 -26.44 6.05
N ARG A 379 -16.13 -27.28 6.90
CA ARG A 379 -14.82 -27.02 7.48
C ARG A 379 -13.74 -27.65 6.60
N LEU A 380 -12.90 -26.81 6.01
CA LEU A 380 -11.71 -27.24 5.30
C LEU A 380 -10.63 -27.62 6.32
N ARG A 381 -9.95 -28.74 6.07
CA ARG A 381 -8.76 -29.16 6.81
C ARG A 381 -7.66 -29.48 5.81
N VAL A 382 -6.51 -28.85 6.00
CA VAL A 382 -5.36 -28.96 5.11
C VAL A 382 -4.21 -29.51 5.91
N HIS A 383 -3.60 -30.58 5.42
CA HIS A 383 -2.38 -31.14 5.98
C HIS A 383 -1.23 -30.70 5.08
N VAL A 384 -0.33 -29.85 5.58
CA VAL A 384 0.89 -29.46 4.84
C VAL A 384 2.05 -30.27 5.39
N VAL A 385 2.68 -31.01 4.49
CA VAL A 385 3.84 -31.85 4.75
C VAL A 385 4.97 -31.47 3.80
N ASP A 386 6.21 -31.63 4.23
CA ASP A 386 7.38 -31.48 3.37
C ASP A 386 7.51 -32.65 2.37
N ALA A 387 8.53 -32.61 1.52
CA ALA A 387 8.80 -33.67 0.55
C ALA A 387 9.08 -35.05 1.17
N ALA A 388 9.42 -35.11 2.46
CA ALA A 388 9.60 -36.34 3.22
C ALA A 388 8.31 -36.81 3.92
N GLY A 389 7.20 -36.07 3.79
CA GLY A 389 5.93 -36.35 4.45
C GLY A 389 5.87 -35.89 5.90
N VAL A 390 6.82 -35.06 6.35
CA VAL A 390 6.86 -34.52 7.72
C VAL A 390 5.97 -33.27 7.80
N PRO A 391 5.08 -33.16 8.80
CA PRO A 391 4.25 -31.97 9.00
C PRO A 391 5.09 -30.69 9.12
N VAL A 392 4.74 -29.65 8.36
CA VAL A 392 5.42 -28.36 8.43
C VAL A 392 4.85 -27.55 9.60
N THR A 393 5.67 -27.08 10.54
CA THR A 393 5.18 -26.48 11.79
C THR A 393 5.54 -25.02 11.98
N ASN A 394 6.50 -24.51 11.22
CA ASN A 394 7.08 -23.18 11.44
C ASN A 394 6.86 -22.32 10.20
N ASP A 395 6.50 -21.06 10.43
CA ASP A 395 6.43 -19.98 9.43
C ASP A 395 5.63 -20.31 8.16
N THR A 396 4.69 -21.26 8.23
CA THR A 396 3.81 -21.62 7.12
C THR A 396 2.39 -21.15 7.39
N GLY A 397 1.86 -20.34 6.48
CA GLY A 397 0.43 -20.03 6.36
C GLY A 397 -0.22 -20.92 5.30
N VAL A 398 -1.51 -21.20 5.46
CA VAL A 398 -2.31 -21.77 4.37
C VAL A 398 -3.32 -20.73 3.94
N GLN A 399 -3.29 -20.36 2.67
CA GLN A 399 -4.24 -19.44 2.08
C GLN A 399 -5.25 -20.21 1.23
N VAL A 400 -6.52 -19.78 1.34
CA VAL A 400 -7.61 -20.24 0.49
C VAL A 400 -7.97 -19.10 -0.42
N MET A 401 -8.03 -19.38 -1.71
CA MET A 401 -8.42 -18.44 -2.74
C MET A 401 -9.57 -19.03 -3.53
N ARG A 402 -10.61 -18.25 -3.78
CA ARG A 402 -11.77 -18.69 -4.57
C ARG A 402 -11.45 -18.53 -6.04
N ARG A 403 -11.79 -19.55 -6.84
CA ARG A 403 -11.75 -19.45 -8.28
C ARG A 403 -13.13 -19.06 -8.81
N HIS A 404 -13.17 -18.04 -9.66
CA HIS A 404 -14.40 -17.57 -10.31
C HIS A 404 -14.59 -18.23 -11.68
N GLU A 405 -15.80 -18.11 -12.22
CA GLU A 405 -16.16 -18.69 -13.53
C GLU A 405 -15.33 -18.11 -14.68
N ASP A 406 -14.90 -16.85 -14.57
CA ASP A 406 -14.03 -16.17 -15.52
C ASP A 406 -12.54 -16.57 -15.39
N GLY A 407 -12.23 -17.44 -14.44
CA GLY A 407 -10.88 -17.92 -14.14
C GLY A 407 -10.07 -17.00 -13.23
N SER A 408 -10.59 -15.83 -12.86
CA SER A 408 -9.98 -14.98 -11.85
C SER A 408 -10.00 -15.65 -10.47
N VAL A 409 -9.11 -15.20 -9.60
CA VAL A 409 -8.91 -15.77 -8.27
C VAL A 409 -8.91 -14.66 -7.25
N THR A 410 -9.78 -14.77 -6.24
CA THR A 410 -9.85 -13.81 -5.14
C THR A 410 -9.38 -14.47 -3.85
N TYR A 411 -8.50 -13.79 -3.12
CA TYR A 411 -8.12 -14.24 -1.78
C TYR A 411 -9.35 -14.27 -0.87
N VAL A 412 -9.60 -15.41 -0.23
CA VAL A 412 -10.70 -15.57 0.72
C VAL A 412 -10.19 -15.36 2.12
N ARG A 413 -9.17 -16.14 2.51
CA ARG A 413 -8.64 -16.11 3.88
C ARG A 413 -7.35 -16.91 4.04
N SER A 414 -6.74 -16.73 5.21
CA SER A 414 -5.78 -17.66 5.78
C SER A 414 -6.48 -18.61 6.74
N LEU A 415 -6.05 -19.87 6.76
CA LEU A 415 -6.54 -20.89 7.70
C LEU A 415 -5.77 -20.82 9.02
N ALA A 416 -6.45 -21.07 10.13
CA ALA A 416 -5.83 -21.14 11.44
C ALA A 416 -5.06 -22.46 11.60
N SER A 417 -3.85 -22.39 12.18
CA SER A 417 -3.10 -23.59 12.56
C SER A 417 -3.76 -24.23 13.78
N LEU A 418 -4.15 -25.49 13.66
CA LEU A 418 -4.73 -26.26 14.77
C LEU A 418 -3.66 -27.02 15.54
N ASP A 419 -2.73 -27.64 14.81
CA ASP A 419 -1.67 -28.50 15.31
C ASP A 419 -0.52 -28.48 14.30
N SER A 420 0.60 -29.12 14.64
CA SER A 420 1.77 -29.29 13.76
C SER A 420 1.36 -29.81 12.37
N GLY A 421 1.43 -28.93 11.36
CA GLY A 421 1.11 -29.25 9.98
C GLY A 421 -0.37 -29.45 9.65
N VAL A 422 -1.30 -29.00 10.50
CA VAL A 422 -2.74 -29.03 10.22
C VAL A 422 -3.34 -27.64 10.34
N TRP A 423 -3.97 -27.18 9.26
CA TRP A 423 -4.69 -25.92 9.21
C TRP A 423 -6.16 -26.16 8.97
N SER A 424 -7.01 -25.31 9.54
CA SER A 424 -8.44 -25.41 9.35
C SER A 424 -9.14 -24.07 9.38
N GLY A 425 -10.27 -24.00 8.70
CA GLY A 425 -11.22 -22.90 8.71
C GLY A 425 -12.46 -23.33 7.93
N ARG A 426 -13.58 -22.62 8.08
CA ARG A 426 -14.74 -22.86 7.22
C ARG A 426 -14.64 -21.98 5.99
N VAL A 427 -15.24 -22.48 4.92
CA VAL A 427 -15.31 -21.82 3.62
C VAL A 427 -16.75 -21.92 3.13
N ALA A 428 -17.17 -20.99 2.26
CA ALA A 428 -18.43 -21.16 1.56
C ALA A 428 -18.38 -22.43 0.69
N SER A 429 -19.52 -22.85 0.15
CA SER A 429 -19.50 -23.87 -0.90
C SER A 429 -18.98 -23.23 -2.19
N GLY A 430 -18.01 -23.85 -2.85
CA GLY A 430 -17.43 -23.32 -4.08
C GLY A 430 -16.14 -24.03 -4.50
N ASP A 431 -15.57 -23.56 -5.61
CA ASP A 431 -14.28 -24.02 -6.12
C ASP A 431 -13.15 -23.15 -5.57
N TYR A 432 -12.15 -23.80 -4.97
CA TYR A 432 -11.05 -23.13 -4.29
C TYR A 432 -9.70 -23.63 -4.75
N LEU A 433 -8.74 -22.71 -4.79
CA LEU A 433 -7.31 -22.98 -4.76
C LEU A 433 -6.83 -22.87 -3.32
N VAL A 434 -6.00 -23.81 -2.90
CA VAL A 434 -5.41 -23.83 -1.57
C VAL A 434 -3.90 -23.88 -1.76
N GLY A 435 -3.21 -22.87 -1.25
CA GLY A 435 -1.75 -22.77 -1.33
C GLY A 435 -1.15 -22.69 0.07
N ALA A 436 0.01 -23.33 0.25
CA ALA A 436 0.83 -23.13 1.43
C ALA A 436 1.84 -22.02 1.13
N TYR A 437 2.02 -21.08 2.05
CA TYR A 437 2.94 -19.96 1.92
C TYR A 437 3.92 -19.95 3.08
N ASP A 438 5.20 -19.80 2.77
CA ASP A 438 6.25 -19.63 3.77
C ASP A 438 6.51 -18.13 4.01
N TRP A 439 6.21 -17.65 5.22
CA TRP A 439 6.39 -16.26 5.63
C TRP A 439 7.83 -15.77 5.58
N SER A 440 8.79 -16.69 5.67
CA SER A 440 10.21 -16.34 5.61
C SER A 440 10.72 -16.14 4.18
N THR A 441 10.11 -16.83 3.20
CA THR A 441 10.60 -16.84 1.81
C THR A 441 9.69 -16.13 0.82
N GLY A 442 8.42 -15.87 1.16
CA GLY A 442 7.51 -15.27 0.20
C GLY A 442 6.92 -16.25 -0.81
N VAL A 443 7.23 -17.54 -0.71
CA VAL A 443 6.90 -18.52 -1.75
C VAL A 443 5.57 -19.18 -1.43
N LEU A 444 4.66 -19.12 -2.40
CA LEU A 444 3.41 -19.89 -2.44
C LEU A 444 3.66 -21.20 -3.20
N THR A 445 3.31 -22.33 -2.59
CA THR A 445 3.39 -23.69 -3.17
C THR A 445 2.05 -24.38 -3.21
#